data_AF-A0A949P2W4-F1
#
_entry.id   AF-A0A949P2W4-F1
#
_cell.length_a   1.000
_cell.length_b   1.000
_cell.length_c   1.000
_cell.angle_alpha   90.00
_cell.angle_beta   90.00
_cell.angle_gamma   90.00
#
_symmetry.space_group_name_H-M   'P 1'
#
loop_
_entity.id
_entity.type
_entity.pdbx_description
1 polymer ?
#
loop_
_entity_poly.entity_id
_entity_poly.type
_entity_poly.pdbx_seq_one_letter_code
_entity_poly.pdbx_strand_id
1 'polypeptide(L)'
;MIPPDNTSIPKLVEETGVSNCTLYVWHKEARIRGLVVLGDGKNAENWSASDKFSVVLEAAAMIEAELAEYRRSKGLYVGQIAVWKQACIQANSTGKDKDKAK
;
A
#
# COMPACT_ATOMS: atom_id res chain seq x y z
N MET A 1 -6.78 4.97 -5.38
CA MET A 1 -6.97 6.38 -5.71
C MET A 1 -5.81 7.16 -5.07
N ILE A 2 -5.49 8.36 -5.57
CA ILE A 2 -4.43 9.19 -4.96
C ILE A 2 -5.06 9.96 -3.79
N PRO A 3 -4.41 10.03 -2.61
CA PRO A 3 -4.86 10.85 -1.46
C PRO A 3 -5.13 12.30 -1.90
N PRO A 4 -6.14 13.01 -1.35
CA PRO A 4 -6.59 12.93 0.05
C PRO A 4 -7.89 12.13 0.29
N ASP A 5 -8.67 11.81 -0.74
CA ASP A 5 -9.97 11.13 -0.57
C ASP A 5 -9.87 9.64 -0.91
N ASN A 6 -9.61 8.82 0.11
CA ASN A 6 -9.66 7.37 0.01
C ASN A 6 -11.13 6.88 0.12
N THR A 7 -11.96 7.32 -0.82
CA THR A 7 -13.38 7.00 -0.88
C THR A 7 -13.57 5.56 -1.37
N SER A 8 -14.38 4.76 -0.67
CA SER A 8 -14.70 3.40 -1.10
C SER A 8 -15.41 3.40 -2.45
N ILE A 9 -15.13 2.41 -3.32
CA ILE A 9 -15.79 2.27 -4.63
C ILE A 9 -17.33 2.40 -4.55
N PRO A 10 -18.04 1.78 -3.59
CA PRO A 10 -19.50 1.91 -3.48
C PRO A 10 -19.96 3.36 -3.27
N LYS A 11 -19.31 4.09 -2.37
CA LYS A 11 -19.59 5.51 -2.12
C LYS A 11 -19.27 6.37 -3.36
N LEU A 12 -18.24 5.99 -4.13
CA LEU A 12 -17.92 6.68 -5.36
C LEU A 12 -18.97 6.47 -6.46
N VAL A 13 -19.59 5.29 -6.52
CA VAL A 13 -20.72 5.04 -7.43
C VAL A 13 -21.88 5.97 -7.11
N GLU A 14 -22.19 6.15 -5.82
CA GLU A 14 -23.24 7.06 -5.37
C GLU A 14 -22.91 8.53 -5.70
N GLU A 15 -21.65 8.95 -5.52
CA GLU A 15 -21.22 10.34 -5.75
C GLU A 15 -21.04 10.69 -7.23
N THR A 16 -20.54 9.76 -8.05
CA THR A 16 -20.14 10.04 -9.44
C THR A 16 -21.10 9.46 -10.48
N GLY A 17 -22.00 8.55 -10.08
CA GLY A 17 -22.87 7.82 -11.00
C GLY A 17 -22.12 6.84 -11.92
N VAL A 18 -20.81 6.66 -11.74
CA VAL A 18 -19.99 5.73 -12.52
C VAL A 18 -20.24 4.31 -12.03
N SER A 19 -20.42 3.36 -12.96
CA SER A 19 -20.63 1.94 -12.60
C SER A 19 -19.45 1.34 -11.83
N ASN A 20 -19.77 0.49 -10.85
CA ASN A 20 -18.79 -0.31 -10.10
C ASN A 20 -17.77 -0.99 -11.03
N CYS A 21 -18.25 -1.61 -12.11
CA CYS A 21 -17.38 -2.33 -13.06
C CYS A 21 -16.32 -1.40 -13.68
N THR A 22 -16.71 -0.20 -14.08
CA THR A 22 -15.79 0.78 -14.68
C THR A 22 -14.75 1.26 -13.69
N LEU A 23 -15.16 1.52 -12.44
CA LEU A 23 -14.22 1.91 -11.38
C LEU A 23 -13.22 0.80 -11.06
N TYR A 24 -13.64 -0.47 -11.04
CA TYR A 24 -12.73 -1.60 -10.87
C TYR A 24 -11.75 -1.75 -12.04
N VAL A 25 -12.18 -1.49 -13.28
CA VAL A 25 -11.30 -1.51 -14.46
C VAL A 25 -10.24 -0.41 -14.35
N TRP A 26 -10.63 0.82 -14.05
CA TRP A 26 -9.69 1.92 -13.85
C TRP A 26 -8.75 1.69 -12.65
N HIS A 27 -9.26 1.06 -11.60
CA HIS A 27 -8.45 0.66 -10.44
C HIS A 27 -7.36 -0.34 -10.84
N LYS A 28 -7.73 -1.36 -11.62
CA LYS A 28 -6.78 -2.35 -12.15
C LYS A 28 -5.77 -1.70 -13.10
N GLU A 29 -6.22 -0.76 -13.93
CA GLU A 29 -5.36 -0.10 -14.90
C GLU A 29 -4.38 0.87 -14.23
N ALA A 30 -4.81 1.62 -13.23
CA ALA A 30 -3.94 2.44 -12.40
C ALA A 30 -2.89 1.59 -11.67
N ARG A 31 -3.25 0.38 -11.24
CA ARG A 31 -2.33 -0.59 -10.63
C ARG A 31 -1.30 -1.12 -11.63
N ILE A 32 -1.69 -1.38 -12.88
CA ILE A 32 -0.77 -1.75 -13.98
C ILE A 32 0.20 -0.61 -14.29
N ARG A 33 -0.25 0.64 -14.19
CA ARG A 33 0.57 1.83 -14.40
C ARG A 33 1.54 2.13 -13.24
N GLY A 34 1.61 1.27 -12.22
CA GLY A 34 2.51 1.42 -11.08
C GLY A 34 2.08 2.52 -10.10
N LEU A 35 0.87 3.08 -10.26
CA LEU A 35 0.31 3.96 -9.24
C LEU A 35 -0.09 3.11 -8.05
N VAL A 36 0.31 3.52 -6.85
CA VAL A 36 -0.10 2.84 -5.62
C VAL A 36 -1.58 3.15 -5.38
N VAL A 37 -2.44 2.32 -5.96
CA VAL A 37 -3.89 2.42 -5.80
C VAL A 37 -4.25 1.81 -4.44
N LEU A 38 -4.04 2.59 -3.39
CA LEU A 38 -4.51 2.25 -2.04
C LEU A 38 -5.99 2.63 -1.96
N GLY A 39 -6.82 1.71 -1.48
CA GLY A 39 -8.28 1.87 -1.45
C GLY A 39 -9.13 0.62 -1.74
N ASP A 40 -8.54 -0.57 -1.82
CA ASP A 40 -9.30 -1.83 -2.04
C ASP A 40 -10.29 -2.18 -0.90
N GLY A 41 -10.34 -1.41 0.20
CA GLY A 41 -11.03 -1.79 1.44
C GLY A 41 -10.42 -3.03 2.13
N LYS A 42 -9.34 -3.59 1.57
CA LYS A 42 -8.59 -4.71 2.13
C LYS A 42 -7.69 -4.22 3.24
N ASN A 43 -7.79 -4.87 4.40
CA ASN A 43 -6.86 -4.71 5.52
C ASN A 43 -5.41 -4.72 5.01
N ALA A 44 -4.60 -3.81 5.54
CA ALA A 44 -3.20 -3.63 5.17
C ALA A 44 -2.35 -4.92 5.28
N GLU A 45 -2.79 -5.88 6.08
CA GLU A 45 -2.17 -7.20 6.19
C GLU A 45 -2.28 -8.05 4.91
N ASN A 46 -3.37 -7.90 4.16
CA ASN A 46 -3.65 -8.63 2.92
C ASN A 46 -2.99 -7.99 1.69
N TRP A 47 -2.18 -6.95 1.87
CA TRP A 47 -1.47 -6.30 0.77
C TRP A 47 -0.33 -7.18 0.27
N SER A 48 -0.04 -7.07 -1.04
CA SER A 48 1.07 -7.78 -1.65
C SER A 48 2.41 -7.29 -1.12
N ALA A 49 3.45 -8.11 -1.21
CA ALA A 49 4.79 -7.71 -0.78
C ALA A 49 5.31 -6.47 -1.52
N SER A 50 4.97 -6.33 -2.81
CA SER A 50 5.30 -5.14 -3.61
C SER A 50 4.63 -3.89 -3.07
N ASP A 51 3.33 -3.96 -2.74
CA ASP A 51 2.57 -2.81 -2.21
C ASP A 51 3.13 -2.38 -0.85
N LYS A 52 3.46 -3.36 0.02
CA LYS A 52 4.10 -3.11 1.32
C LYS A 52 5.46 -2.44 1.16
N PHE A 53 6.25 -2.87 0.18
CA PHE A 53 7.56 -2.28 -0.10
C PHE A 53 7.46 -0.85 -0.64
N SER A 54 6.55 -0.57 -1.57
CA SER A 54 6.30 0.80 -2.06
C SER A 54 5.95 1.75 -0.92
N VAL A 55 5.11 1.31 0.02
CA VAL A 55 4.75 2.08 1.21
C VAL A 55 5.95 2.33 2.11
N VAL A 56 6.80 1.33 2.34
CA VAL A 56 8.05 1.50 3.12
C VAL A 56 8.98 2.49 2.44
N LEU A 57 9.05 2.50 1.11
CA LEU A 57 9.89 3.40 0.32
C LEU A 57 9.37 4.84 0.35
N GLU A 58 8.06 5.05 0.18
CA GLU A 58 7.42 6.36 0.34
C GLU A 58 7.61 6.90 1.76
N ALA A 59 7.36 6.06 2.77
CA ALA A 59 7.49 6.41 4.18
C ALA A 59 8.94 6.69 4.62
N ALA A 60 9.95 6.19 3.88
CA ALA A 60 11.35 6.43 4.21
C ALA A 60 11.79 7.88 4.00
N ALA A 61 11.12 8.62 3.12
CA ALA A 61 11.41 10.01 2.81
C ALA A 61 10.60 11.02 3.64
N MET A 62 9.61 10.54 4.41
CA MET A 62 8.67 11.39 5.16
C MET A 62 9.15 11.68 6.58
N ILE A 63 8.78 12.85 7.11
CA ILE A 63 8.97 13.18 8.53
C ILE A 63 7.86 12.59 9.41
N GLU A 64 8.04 12.60 10.73
CA GLU A 64 7.11 11.94 11.67
C GLU A 64 5.68 12.50 11.63
N ALA A 65 5.52 13.81 11.39
CA ALA A 65 4.22 14.45 11.22
C ALA A 65 3.50 13.94 9.95
N GLU A 66 4.21 13.91 8.82
CA GLU A 66 3.71 13.39 7.55
C GLU A 66 3.39 11.90 7.65
N LEU A 67 4.19 11.11 8.37
CA LEU A 67 3.91 9.69 8.63
C LEU A 67 2.63 9.48 9.44
N ALA A 68 2.29 10.39 10.35
CA ALA A 68 1.05 10.29 11.11
C ALA A 68 -0.18 10.53 10.21
N GLU A 69 -0.13 11.53 9.33
CA GLU A 69 -1.19 11.79 8.35
C GLU A 69 -1.27 10.69 7.30
N TYR A 70 -0.12 10.24 6.79
CA TYR A 70 -0.02 9.16 5.83
C TYR A 70 -0.64 7.88 6.38
N ARG A 71 -0.31 7.47 7.62
CA ARG A 71 -0.92 6.29 8.26
C ARG A 71 -2.43 6.40 8.38
N ARG A 72 -2.96 7.57 8.79
CA ARG A 72 -4.40 7.79 8.89
C ARG A 72 -5.09 7.71 7.52
N SER A 73 -4.50 8.31 6.49
CA SER A 73 -5.03 8.28 5.12
C SER A 73 -5.07 6.86 4.53
N LYS A 74 -4.06 6.04 4.86
CA LYS A 74 -3.90 4.68 4.35
C LYS A 74 -4.55 3.62 5.23
N GLY A 75 -5.07 3.97 6.42
CA GLY A 75 -5.60 3.00 7.38
C GLY A 75 -4.52 2.06 7.95
N LEU A 76 -3.29 2.56 8.11
CA LEU A 76 -2.14 1.78 8.61
C LEU A 76 -1.97 1.96 10.11
N TYR A 77 -1.67 0.87 10.81
CA TYR A 77 -1.39 0.92 12.24
C TYR A 77 -0.01 1.51 12.55
N VAL A 78 0.11 2.13 13.72
CA VAL A 78 1.39 2.63 14.25
C VAL A 78 2.35 1.45 14.40
N GLY A 79 3.47 1.51 13.68
CA GLY A 79 4.50 0.46 13.70
C GLY A 79 4.44 -0.54 12.52
N GLN A 80 3.34 -0.59 11.76
CA GLN A 80 3.20 -1.54 10.65
C GLN A 80 4.25 -1.34 9.54
N ILE A 81 4.55 -0.07 9.23
CA ILE A 81 5.61 0.30 8.28
C ILE A 81 6.99 -0.14 8.81
N ALA A 82 7.23 -0.04 10.12
CA ALA A 82 8.49 -0.47 10.73
C ALA A 82 8.65 -2.00 10.68
N VAL A 83 7.57 -2.75 10.92
CA VAL A 83 7.54 -4.21 10.76
C VAL A 83 7.85 -4.61 9.31
N TRP A 84 7.25 -3.95 8.33
CA TRP A 84 7.53 -4.24 6.92
C TRP A 84 8.96 -3.86 6.52
N LYS A 85 9.48 -2.75 7.02
CA LYS A 85 10.89 -2.38 6.84
C LYS A 85 11.82 -3.46 7.39
N GLN A 86 11.57 -3.94 8.60
CA GLN A 86 12.35 -5.03 9.19
C GLN A 86 12.24 -6.33 8.40
N ALA A 87 11.03 -6.69 7.95
CA ALA A 87 10.81 -7.87 7.12
C ALA A 87 11.58 -7.78 5.78
N CYS A 88 11.62 -6.60 5.15
CA CYS A 88 12.42 -6.36 3.94
C CYS A 88 13.93 -6.53 4.21
N ILE A 89 14.42 -6.00 5.33
CA ILE A 89 15.83 -6.15 5.72
C ILE A 89 16.16 -7.63 5.98
N GLN A 90 15.30 -8.35 6.70
CA GLN A 90 15.49 -9.76 7.05
C GLN A 90 15.44 -10.68 5.82
N ALA A 91 14.53 -10.42 4.88
CA ALA A 91 14.46 -11.17 3.63
C ALA A 91 15.76 -11.04 2.81
N ASN A 92 16.37 -9.85 2.82
CA ASN A 92 17.63 -9.60 2.11
C ASN A 92 18.87 -10.10 2.88
N SER A 93 18.81 -10.21 4.21
CA SER A 93 19.92 -10.75 5.01
C SER A 93 19.98 -12.29 4.95
N THR A 94 18.84 -12.97 4.82
CA THR A 94 18.76 -14.45 4.78
C THR A 94 19.21 -15.06 3.44
N GLY A 95 19.41 -14.25 2.39
CA GLY A 95 20.01 -14.69 1.12
C GLY A 95 21.48 -15.10 1.26
N LYS A 96 22.20 -14.63 2.30
CA LYS A 96 23.61 -14.98 2.51
C LYS A 96 23.85 -16.28 3.28
N ASP A 97 22.81 -16.89 3.85
CA ASP A 97 22.93 -18.12 4.64
C ASP A 97 22.51 -19.39 3.87
N LYS A 98 21.71 -19.24 2.81
CA LYS A 98 21.23 -20.40 2.03
C LYS A 98 22.22 -20.90 0.97
N ASP A 99 23.22 -20.09 0.60
CA ASP A 99 24.29 -20.48 -0.35
C ASP A 99 25.48 -21.21 0.30
N LYS A 100 25.47 -21.43 1.63
CA LYS A 100 26.51 -22.21 2.33
C LYS A 100 26.10 -23.64 2.68
N ALA A 101 24.89 -24.07 2.31
CA ALA A 101 24.35 -25.37 2.68
C ALA A 101 24.03 -26.28 1.48
N LYS A 102 24.62 -26.03 0.30
CA LYS A 102 24.50 -26.93 -0.85
C LYS A 102 25.86 -27.39 -1.35
#